data_AF-A0A1D6PSR2-F1
#
_entry.id   AF-A0A1D6PSR2-F1
#
_cell.length_a   1.000
_cell.length_b   1.000
_cell.length_c   1.000
_cell.angle_alpha   90.00
_cell.angle_beta   90.00
_cell.angle_gamma   90.00
#
_symmetry.space_group_name_H-M   'P 1'
#
loop_
_entity.id
_entity.type
_entity.pdbx_description
1 polymer ?
#
loop_
_entity_poly.entity_id
_entity_poly.type
_entity_poly.pdbx_seq_one_letter_code
_entity_poly.pdbx_strand_id
1 'polypeptide(L)'
;MSAADPSAAPAAAADPDGPDSVRLTWNTWPRSKVEASRCVVPLAATISPTRVPDPSAASPPPLPYPPLRCKPPCSALLNPFARVDFAAKIWICPLCFSRNHFPPHYAAISESNVPAELFPQCSTVDYIVGGAGIPGVGGAPPPPPPVFLFVIDTCVIEEELEYVKMAMRKAVALLPEHALVGLVTFGTQVHLHELGFSDLSKIYVFRGTKEISKDQILDQLGLAGAGRPGFPKMPQQPGGPQVNGMHPPSTAGVNRFLLPVSDCEIALSTLLDELQPDQWPVEAGNRAIRCTGVALSVAAGLLGACMPGTGARIIALLGGPCTEGPGMIVSKDLSEPVRSHKDLDKDAAPHFQKAVKFYDGLAKQLVSQGHVLDVFASALDQVGLAEMKVAIERTGGLVVLSESFGHSVFKDSFKRIFEGGEQSLGLSFNGIIEINCSKDIKVQGIIGPCTSLEKKGAMCSDTVVGQGNTSAWKMCGLDRNTSLTVFFDVSPSERSSQPGNQNPHLYIQFVTSYQHPEGQMRIRVTTICRKWVDGSTNTEELVEGFDQETAAVVLARYISLKMEMEEEFDATRWLDRSLIRLCSRFGDYRKDDPSSFSLHSNFSLFPQFMFNLRRSQFGFQ
;
A
#
# COMPACT_ATOMS: atom_id res chain seq x y z
N MET A 1 3.74 -52.72 -8.82
CA MET A 1 3.27 -51.59 -9.62
C MET A 1 1.75 -51.58 -9.54
N SER A 2 1.21 -50.75 -8.65
CA SER A 2 -0.23 -50.50 -8.51
C SER A 2 -0.52 -49.20 -9.23
N ALA A 3 -1.33 -49.24 -10.27
CA ALA A 3 -1.73 -48.06 -11.04
C ALA A 3 -2.62 -47.17 -10.16
N ALA A 4 -2.20 -45.91 -9.96
CA ALA A 4 -3.03 -44.89 -9.33
C ALA A 4 -4.09 -44.41 -10.33
N ASP A 5 -5.32 -44.26 -9.83
CA ASP A 5 -6.50 -43.82 -10.56
C ASP A 5 -6.32 -42.36 -11.06
N PRO A 6 -6.37 -42.10 -12.38
CA PRO A 6 -6.15 -40.77 -12.94
C PRO A 6 -7.36 -39.82 -12.79
N SER A 7 -8.43 -40.23 -12.10
CA SER A 7 -9.64 -39.42 -11.91
C SER A 7 -9.71 -38.62 -10.59
N ALA A 8 -8.74 -38.80 -9.69
CA ALA A 8 -8.67 -38.01 -8.46
C ALA A 8 -8.07 -36.62 -8.76
N ALA A 9 -8.93 -35.59 -8.80
CA ALA A 9 -8.46 -34.21 -8.72
C ALA A 9 -7.53 -34.08 -7.50
N PRO A 10 -6.33 -33.47 -7.64
CA PRO A 10 -5.46 -33.27 -6.49
C PRO A 10 -6.26 -32.50 -5.44
N ALA A 11 -6.35 -33.05 -4.23
CA ALA A 11 -6.90 -32.32 -3.09
C ALA A 11 -6.22 -30.97 -3.04
N ALA A 12 -7.00 -29.88 -3.05
CA ALA A 12 -6.47 -28.52 -2.97
C ALA A 12 -5.48 -28.47 -1.81
N ALA A 13 -4.23 -28.11 -2.09
CA ALA A 13 -3.22 -27.95 -1.05
C ALA A 13 -3.77 -26.95 -0.02
N ALA A 14 -3.67 -27.27 1.27
CA ALA A 14 -4.09 -26.35 2.32
C ALA A 14 -3.39 -24.99 2.11
N ASP A 15 -4.14 -23.89 2.20
CA ASP A 15 -3.59 -22.55 1.98
C ASP A 15 -2.37 -22.34 2.89
N PRO A 16 -1.14 -22.16 2.34
CA PRO A 16 0.07 -22.05 3.13
C PRO A 16 0.07 -20.81 4.05
N ASP A 17 -0.76 -19.81 3.76
CA ASP A 17 -0.90 -18.60 4.59
C ASP A 17 -1.98 -18.72 5.68
N GLY A 18 -2.71 -19.85 5.69
CA GLY A 18 -3.79 -20.14 6.61
C GLY A 18 -5.04 -19.24 6.42
N PRO A 19 -6.10 -19.49 7.19
CA PRO A 19 -7.39 -18.80 7.03
C PRO A 19 -7.33 -17.29 7.32
N ASP A 20 -6.32 -16.85 8.08
CA ASP A 20 -6.16 -15.44 8.47
C ASP A 20 -5.24 -14.65 7.53
N SER A 21 -4.56 -15.31 6.57
CA SER A 21 -3.52 -14.67 5.75
C SER A 21 -2.42 -13.98 6.58
N VAL A 22 -2.09 -14.58 7.74
CA VAL A 22 -1.05 -14.10 8.66
C VAL A 22 -0.07 -15.22 8.96
N ARG A 23 1.21 -14.99 8.67
CA ARG A 23 2.32 -15.88 9.05
C ARG A 23 3.28 -15.16 10.00
N LEU A 24 3.80 -15.85 11.00
CA LEU A 24 4.72 -15.29 11.98
C LEU A 24 6.08 -15.97 11.87
N THR A 25 7.16 -15.24 12.13
CA THR A 25 8.50 -15.83 12.24
C THR A 25 8.57 -16.87 13.35
N TRP A 26 7.85 -16.62 14.44
CA TRP A 26 7.67 -17.51 15.58
C TRP A 26 6.18 -17.59 15.95
N ASN A 27 5.61 -18.80 15.93
CA ASN A 27 4.23 -19.08 16.35
C ASN A 27 4.09 -19.31 17.86
N THR A 28 5.20 -19.35 18.59
CA THR A 28 5.27 -19.34 20.05
C THR A 28 6.25 -18.25 20.47
N TRP A 29 5.88 -17.42 21.44
CA TRP A 29 6.70 -16.25 21.80
C TRP A 29 7.27 -16.40 23.21
N PRO A 30 8.55 -16.04 23.42
CA PRO A 30 9.11 -16.01 24.76
C PRO A 30 8.47 -14.90 25.59
N ARG A 31 8.28 -15.15 26.89
CA ARG A 31 7.70 -14.17 27.82
C ARG A 31 8.65 -13.04 28.20
N SER A 32 9.96 -13.21 28.03
CA SER A 32 10.96 -12.21 28.44
C SER A 32 11.64 -11.55 27.26
N LYS A 33 11.93 -10.25 27.39
CA LYS A 33 12.70 -9.49 26.39
C LYS A 33 14.09 -10.09 26.13
N VAL A 34 14.72 -10.64 27.18
CA VAL A 34 16.04 -11.29 27.08
C VAL A 34 15.95 -12.53 26.18
N GLU A 35 14.96 -13.39 26.36
CA GLU A 35 14.78 -14.56 25.51
C GLU A 35 14.35 -14.21 24.09
N ALA A 36 13.48 -13.20 23.92
CA ALA A 36 13.14 -12.65 22.60
C ALA A 36 14.39 -12.23 21.83
N SER A 37 15.34 -11.55 22.48
CA SER A 37 16.62 -11.16 21.86
C SER A 37 17.51 -12.36 21.48
N ARG A 38 17.37 -13.49 22.18
CA ARG A 38 18.11 -14.74 21.88
C ARG A 38 17.51 -15.54 20.73
N CYS A 39 16.32 -15.20 20.25
CA CYS A 39 15.71 -15.82 19.07
C CYS A 39 16.47 -15.47 17.78
N VAL A 40 17.30 -14.41 17.78
CA VAL A 40 18.08 -13.89 16.65
C VAL A 40 17.21 -13.31 15.52
N VAL A 41 16.27 -14.09 14.97
CA VAL A 41 15.23 -13.61 14.06
C VAL A 41 14.20 -12.82 14.87
N PRO A 42 13.87 -11.57 14.48
CA PRO A 42 12.87 -10.76 15.17
C PRO A 42 11.50 -11.43 15.26
N LEU A 43 10.75 -11.11 16.32
CA LEU A 43 9.33 -11.44 16.40
C LEU A 43 8.58 -10.54 15.41
N ALA A 44 8.09 -11.14 14.33
CA ALA A 44 7.43 -10.43 13.26
C ALA A 44 6.27 -11.24 12.69
N ALA A 45 5.32 -10.53 12.08
CA ALA A 45 4.21 -11.12 11.36
C ALA A 45 4.13 -10.52 9.95
N THR A 46 3.95 -11.37 8.95
CA THR A 46 3.57 -10.96 7.61
C THR A 46 2.06 -11.12 7.48
N ILE A 47 1.37 -10.08 7.00
CA ILE A 47 -0.08 -10.05 6.80
C ILE A 47 -0.43 -9.59 5.39
N SER A 48 -1.43 -10.23 4.79
CA SER A 48 -2.07 -9.75 3.55
C SER A 48 -3.45 -9.19 3.85
N PRO A 49 -3.61 -7.87 4.07
CA PRO A 49 -4.80 -7.31 4.73
C PRO A 49 -6.11 -7.54 3.99
N THR A 50 -6.07 -7.67 2.67
CA THR A 50 -7.24 -7.73 1.77
C THR A 50 -7.34 -9.06 1.02
N ARG A 51 -6.46 -10.02 1.31
CA ARG A 51 -6.50 -11.35 0.71
C ARG A 51 -7.74 -12.10 1.19
N VAL A 52 -8.50 -12.67 0.27
CA VAL A 52 -9.56 -13.62 0.59
C VAL A 52 -8.95 -15.01 0.35
N PRO A 53 -8.90 -15.90 1.36
CA PRO A 53 -8.51 -17.30 1.15
C PRO A 53 -9.40 -17.93 0.08
N ASP A 54 -8.90 -18.96 -0.61
CA ASP A 54 -9.50 -19.66 -1.75
C ASP A 54 -11.03 -19.44 -1.91
N PRO A 55 -11.52 -18.92 -3.05
CA PRO A 55 -12.95 -18.66 -3.28
C PRO A 55 -13.86 -19.91 -3.16
N SER A 56 -13.29 -21.13 -3.17
CA SER A 56 -14.01 -22.37 -2.85
C SER A 56 -14.23 -22.60 -1.36
N ALA A 57 -13.40 -21.99 -0.50
CA ALA A 57 -13.63 -21.91 0.94
C ALA A 57 -14.61 -20.76 1.20
N ALA A 58 -15.78 -21.07 1.73
CA ALA A 58 -16.81 -20.08 2.05
C ALA A 58 -16.30 -19.04 3.07
N SER A 59 -15.68 -17.96 2.60
CA SER A 59 -15.43 -16.79 3.44
C SER A 59 -16.79 -16.24 3.90
N PRO A 60 -16.97 -15.94 5.20
CA PRO A 60 -18.24 -15.42 5.67
C PRO A 60 -18.56 -14.10 4.94
N PRO A 61 -19.82 -13.89 4.53
CA PRO A 61 -20.20 -12.64 3.87
C PRO A 61 -19.92 -11.45 4.81
N PRO A 62 -19.64 -10.25 4.25
CA PRO A 62 -19.42 -9.07 5.07
C PRO A 62 -20.60 -8.80 6.00
N LEU A 63 -20.30 -8.46 7.25
CA LEU A 63 -21.26 -8.18 8.31
C LEU A 63 -21.95 -6.83 8.03
N PRO A 64 -23.29 -6.78 7.93
CA PRO A 64 -24.03 -5.58 7.53
C PRO A 64 -24.31 -4.64 8.71
N TYR A 65 -23.35 -4.49 9.62
CA TYR A 65 -23.47 -3.66 10.82
C TYR A 65 -22.08 -3.19 11.28
N PRO A 66 -21.99 -2.10 12.06
CA PRO A 66 -20.71 -1.60 12.54
C PRO A 66 -20.11 -2.50 13.64
N PRO A 67 -18.77 -2.59 13.75
CA PRO A 67 -18.11 -3.43 14.74
C PRO A 67 -18.22 -2.86 16.17
N LEU A 68 -18.29 -3.74 17.17
CA LEU A 68 -18.23 -3.36 18.59
C LEU A 68 -16.80 -3.07 19.04
N ARG A 69 -16.59 -1.89 19.62
CA ARG A 69 -15.28 -1.41 20.11
C ARG A 69 -15.16 -1.56 21.63
N CYS A 70 -13.99 -2.01 22.07
CA CYS A 70 -13.59 -1.96 23.47
C CYS A 70 -13.47 -0.49 23.92
N LYS A 71 -13.78 -0.21 25.19
CA LYS A 71 -13.62 1.11 25.80
C LYS A 71 -12.18 1.66 25.61
N PRO A 72 -12.03 2.97 25.34
CA PRO A 72 -10.73 3.62 25.31
C PRO A 72 -9.92 3.38 26.61
N PRO A 73 -8.58 3.35 26.53
CA PRO A 73 -7.76 3.63 25.35
C PRO A 73 -7.60 2.44 24.38
N CYS A 74 -8.10 1.24 24.71
CA CYS A 74 -7.81 0.02 23.94
C CYS A 74 -8.38 0.04 22.52
N SER A 75 -9.66 0.40 22.35
CA SER A 75 -10.34 0.53 21.05
C SER A 75 -10.34 -0.71 20.13
N ALA A 76 -9.79 -1.85 20.59
CA ALA A 76 -9.83 -3.14 19.90
C ALA A 76 -11.28 -3.60 19.64
N LEU A 77 -11.48 -4.32 18.54
CA LEU A 77 -12.78 -4.79 18.11
C LEU A 77 -13.12 -6.15 18.74
N LEU A 78 -14.42 -6.37 18.98
CA LEU A 78 -14.94 -7.67 19.39
C LEU A 78 -14.49 -8.76 18.40
N ASN A 79 -14.11 -9.90 18.94
CA ASN A 79 -13.52 -11.00 18.18
C ASN A 79 -13.75 -12.34 18.93
N PRO A 80 -13.51 -13.49 18.28
CA PRO A 80 -13.86 -14.80 18.85
C PRO A 80 -13.16 -15.18 20.15
N PHE A 81 -12.06 -14.50 20.50
CA PHE A 81 -11.32 -14.77 21.74
C PHE A 81 -11.87 -13.98 22.95
N ALA A 82 -12.89 -13.13 22.76
CA ALA A 82 -13.53 -12.42 23.85
C ALA A 82 -14.34 -13.38 24.73
N ARG A 83 -14.21 -13.24 26.04
CA ARG A 83 -15.06 -13.96 26.99
C ARG A 83 -16.38 -13.22 27.16
N VAL A 84 -17.50 -13.91 27.03
CA VAL A 84 -18.83 -13.33 27.19
C VAL A 84 -19.47 -13.79 28.49
N ASP A 85 -19.99 -12.84 29.25
CA ASP A 85 -20.91 -13.05 30.35
C ASP A 85 -22.34 -12.75 29.85
N PHE A 86 -23.07 -13.82 29.52
CA PHE A 86 -24.42 -13.71 28.96
C PHE A 86 -25.47 -13.23 29.98
N ALA A 87 -25.22 -13.43 31.28
CA ALA A 87 -26.13 -12.98 32.33
C ALA A 87 -26.01 -11.47 32.55
N ALA A 88 -24.78 -10.98 32.65
CA ALA A 88 -24.49 -9.57 32.82
C ALA A 88 -24.54 -8.77 31.50
N LYS A 89 -24.63 -9.45 30.34
CA LYS A 89 -24.56 -8.86 29.00
C LYS A 89 -23.29 -8.02 28.82
N ILE A 90 -22.15 -8.62 29.19
CA ILE A 90 -20.83 -8.02 29.13
C ILE A 90 -19.89 -8.92 28.34
N TRP A 91 -18.95 -8.34 27.60
CA TRP A 91 -17.80 -9.05 27.05
C TRP A 91 -16.49 -8.50 27.61
N ILE A 92 -15.51 -9.38 27.75
CA ILE A 92 -14.17 -9.09 28.27
C ILE A 92 -13.22 -9.09 27.09
N CYS A 93 -12.60 -7.93 26.82
CA CYS A 93 -11.66 -7.80 25.72
C CYS A 93 -10.42 -8.67 25.95
N PRO A 94 -10.01 -9.52 25.00
CA PRO A 94 -8.86 -10.42 25.20
C PRO A 94 -7.51 -9.68 25.22
N LEU A 95 -7.42 -8.49 24.60
CA LEU A 95 -6.18 -7.72 24.53
C LEU A 95 -5.90 -6.93 25.82
N CYS A 96 -6.93 -6.31 26.41
CA CYS A 96 -6.76 -5.42 27.57
C CYS A 96 -7.47 -5.87 28.86
N PHE A 97 -8.29 -6.92 28.80
CA PHE A 97 -9.13 -7.46 29.88
C PHE A 97 -10.20 -6.51 30.44
N SER A 98 -10.48 -5.40 29.74
CA SER A 98 -11.58 -4.50 30.11
C SER A 98 -12.94 -5.16 29.92
N ARG A 99 -13.88 -4.84 30.81
CA ARG A 99 -15.29 -5.26 30.75
C ARG A 99 -16.11 -4.22 29.97
N ASN A 100 -16.75 -4.66 28.91
CA ASN A 100 -17.54 -3.83 27.99
C ASN A 100 -19.00 -4.32 27.98
N HIS A 101 -19.96 -3.42 28.11
CA HIS A 101 -21.37 -3.78 27.97
C HIS A 101 -21.72 -3.95 26.50
N PHE A 102 -22.57 -4.94 26.19
CA PHE A 102 -23.22 -5.00 24.90
C PHE A 102 -24.23 -3.85 24.76
N PRO A 103 -24.36 -3.24 23.58
CA PRO A 103 -25.36 -2.20 23.35
C PRO A 103 -26.79 -2.78 23.32
N PRO A 104 -27.84 -1.94 23.44
CA PRO A 104 -29.22 -2.42 23.57
C PRO A 104 -29.70 -3.36 22.45
N HIS A 105 -29.22 -3.19 21.22
CA HIS A 105 -29.60 -4.05 20.09
C HIS A 105 -29.01 -5.48 20.17
N TYR A 106 -28.07 -5.74 21.09
CA TYR A 106 -27.54 -7.07 21.42
C TYR A 106 -28.26 -7.67 22.65
N ALA A 107 -29.39 -7.11 23.12
CA ALA A 107 -30.08 -7.58 24.33
C ALA A 107 -30.44 -9.07 24.31
N ALA A 108 -30.69 -9.63 23.12
CA ALA A 108 -31.03 -11.04 22.91
C ALA A 108 -29.83 -12.01 22.93
N ILE A 109 -28.60 -11.53 23.17
CA ILE A 109 -27.40 -12.37 23.15
C ILE A 109 -27.49 -13.50 24.19
N SER A 110 -27.18 -14.72 23.79
CA SER A 110 -27.17 -15.93 24.64
C SER A 110 -26.15 -16.94 24.11
N GLU A 111 -25.92 -18.05 24.82
CA GLU A 111 -25.03 -19.12 24.35
C GLU A 111 -25.44 -19.68 22.98
N SER A 112 -26.73 -19.70 22.66
CA SER A 112 -27.28 -20.15 21.38
C SER A 112 -27.51 -19.02 20.37
N ASN A 113 -27.30 -17.76 20.76
CA ASN A 113 -27.53 -16.58 19.94
C ASN A 113 -26.37 -15.59 20.12
N VAL A 114 -25.27 -15.87 19.43
CA VAL A 114 -24.08 -15.01 19.39
C VAL A 114 -23.98 -14.29 18.05
N PRO A 115 -23.46 -13.05 18.03
CA PRO A 115 -23.13 -12.36 16.78
C PRO A 115 -22.02 -13.09 16.02
N ALA A 116 -21.96 -12.88 14.70
CA ALA A 116 -21.09 -13.65 13.82
C ALA A 116 -19.60 -13.54 14.16
N GLU A 117 -19.16 -12.36 14.60
CA GLU A 117 -17.78 -12.08 15.00
C GLU A 117 -17.32 -12.83 16.27
N LEU A 118 -18.20 -13.58 16.93
CA LEU A 118 -17.86 -14.46 18.06
C LEU A 118 -17.76 -15.93 17.68
N PHE A 119 -18.08 -16.32 16.44
CA PHE A 119 -17.87 -17.70 16.01
C PHE A 119 -16.37 -18.02 15.96
N PRO A 120 -15.91 -19.18 16.49
CA PRO A 120 -14.48 -19.52 16.53
C PRO A 120 -13.76 -19.50 15.18
N GLN A 121 -14.47 -19.83 14.10
CA GLN A 121 -13.96 -19.80 12.72
C GLN A 121 -13.88 -18.38 12.11
N CYS A 122 -14.45 -17.37 12.76
CA CYS A 122 -14.51 -15.99 12.29
C CYS A 122 -13.39 -15.13 12.93
N SER A 123 -12.17 -15.66 12.96
CA SER A 123 -10.96 -14.91 13.37
C SER A 123 -10.66 -13.75 12.43
N THR A 124 -11.06 -13.88 11.17
CA THR A 124 -11.07 -12.82 10.16
C THR A 124 -12.50 -12.53 9.69
N VAL A 125 -12.93 -11.27 9.77
CA VAL A 125 -14.27 -10.82 9.33
C VAL A 125 -14.20 -9.46 8.64
N ASP A 126 -15.11 -9.24 7.69
CA ASP A 126 -15.35 -7.94 7.05
C ASP A 126 -16.63 -7.29 7.59
N TYR A 127 -16.60 -6.00 7.84
CA TYR A 127 -17.77 -5.18 8.19
C TYR A 127 -18.01 -4.16 7.08
N ILE A 128 -19.27 -3.92 6.72
CA ILE A 128 -19.64 -2.81 5.84
C ILE A 128 -19.97 -1.59 6.71
N VAL A 129 -19.26 -0.49 6.48
CA VAL A 129 -19.35 0.73 7.30
C VAL A 129 -19.89 1.87 6.46
N GLY A 130 -21.20 1.90 6.28
CA GLY A 130 -21.92 2.89 5.48
C GLY A 130 -22.55 2.32 4.21
N GLY A 131 -23.73 2.82 3.87
CA GLY A 131 -24.55 2.36 2.74
C GLY A 131 -26.04 2.45 3.04
N ALA A 132 -26.87 2.53 2.01
CA ALA A 132 -28.32 2.50 2.16
C ALA A 132 -28.75 1.15 2.79
N GLY A 133 -29.49 1.20 3.91
CA GLY A 133 -30.04 0.00 4.57
C GLY A 133 -29.26 -0.55 5.76
N ILE A 134 -28.14 0.06 6.19
CA ILE A 134 -27.41 -0.37 7.40
C ILE A 134 -28.02 0.29 8.65
N PRO A 135 -28.51 -0.49 9.63
CA PRO A 135 -29.08 0.06 10.87
C PRO A 135 -28.06 0.88 11.66
N GLY A 136 -28.43 2.09 12.09
CA GLY A 136 -27.61 2.94 12.97
C GLY A 136 -26.54 3.80 12.29
N VAL A 137 -26.36 3.65 10.97
CA VAL A 137 -25.53 4.54 10.15
C VAL A 137 -26.50 5.35 9.28
N GLY A 138 -26.80 6.59 9.68
CA GLY A 138 -27.70 7.48 8.93
C GLY A 138 -27.27 7.54 7.46
N GLY A 139 -28.25 7.57 6.54
CA GLY A 139 -28.06 7.41 5.09
C GLY A 139 -26.81 8.09 4.56
N ALA A 140 -25.72 7.34 4.50
CA ALA A 140 -24.44 7.85 4.05
C ALA A 140 -24.55 8.17 2.56
N PRO A 141 -23.98 9.28 2.07
CA PRO A 141 -23.92 9.53 0.65
C PRO A 141 -23.26 8.34 -0.07
N PRO A 142 -23.65 8.06 -1.32
CA PRO A 142 -23.01 7.01 -2.10
C PRO A 142 -21.49 7.24 -2.10
N PRO A 143 -20.69 6.16 -2.01
CA PRO A 143 -19.25 6.31 -2.00
C PRO A 143 -18.78 7.03 -3.26
N PRO A 144 -17.71 7.84 -3.16
CA PRO A 144 -17.18 8.53 -4.33
C PRO A 144 -16.68 7.50 -5.35
N PRO A 145 -16.90 7.73 -6.67
CA PRO A 145 -16.37 6.85 -7.69
C PRO A 145 -14.83 6.84 -7.67
N PRO A 146 -14.19 5.73 -8.06
CA PRO A 146 -12.74 5.70 -8.22
C PRO A 146 -12.32 6.62 -9.37
N VAL A 147 -11.13 7.20 -9.25
CA VAL A 147 -10.56 8.10 -10.26
C VAL A 147 -9.30 7.48 -10.88
N PHE A 148 -9.23 7.48 -12.21
CA PHE A 148 -8.07 7.07 -12.99
C PHE A 148 -7.57 8.24 -13.83
N LEU A 149 -6.44 8.81 -13.45
CA LEU A 149 -5.82 9.93 -14.15
C LEU A 149 -4.60 9.41 -14.92
N PHE A 150 -4.73 9.35 -16.24
CA PHE A 150 -3.65 8.90 -17.11
C PHE A 150 -2.68 10.05 -17.38
N VAL A 151 -1.38 9.79 -17.19
CA VAL A 151 -0.30 10.74 -17.45
C VAL A 151 0.62 10.13 -18.51
N ILE A 152 0.52 10.62 -19.74
CA ILE A 152 1.15 10.01 -20.91
C ILE A 152 2.33 10.86 -21.37
N ASP A 153 3.51 10.25 -21.40
CA ASP A 153 4.70 10.80 -22.02
C ASP A 153 4.61 10.74 -23.55
N THR A 154 4.74 11.88 -24.22
CA THR A 154 4.74 11.99 -25.68
C THR A 154 6.15 12.09 -26.26
N CYS A 155 7.20 12.10 -25.45
CA CYS A 155 8.59 12.09 -25.90
C CYS A 155 9.08 10.67 -26.24
N VAL A 156 8.29 9.96 -27.05
CA VAL A 156 8.52 8.60 -27.53
C VAL A 156 8.39 8.54 -29.05
N ILE A 157 8.89 7.47 -29.67
CA ILE A 157 8.70 7.25 -31.11
C ILE A 157 7.23 6.93 -31.42
N GLU A 158 6.81 7.18 -32.65
CA GLU A 158 5.41 7.02 -33.09
C GLU A 158 4.85 5.62 -32.85
N GLU A 159 5.67 4.58 -33.09
CA GLU A 159 5.27 3.18 -32.85
C GLU A 159 4.93 2.92 -31.37
N GLU A 160 5.77 3.40 -30.44
CA GLU A 160 5.55 3.26 -29.01
C GLU A 160 4.30 4.02 -28.56
N LEU A 161 4.06 5.21 -29.12
CA LEU A 161 2.86 5.97 -28.84
C LEU A 161 1.60 5.25 -29.33
N GLU A 162 1.64 4.56 -30.48
CA GLU A 162 0.51 3.76 -30.95
C GLU A 162 0.20 2.59 -30.01
N TYR A 163 1.22 1.90 -29.49
CA TYR A 163 0.99 0.87 -28.47
C TYR A 163 0.34 1.45 -27.20
N VAL A 164 0.75 2.64 -26.76
CA VAL A 164 0.11 3.35 -25.65
C VAL A 164 -1.35 3.67 -25.96
N LYS A 165 -1.66 4.22 -27.15
CA LYS A 165 -3.03 4.50 -27.58
C LYS A 165 -3.90 3.24 -27.58
N MET A 166 -3.39 2.13 -28.11
CA MET A 166 -4.09 0.84 -28.10
C MET A 166 -4.36 0.34 -26.67
N ALA A 167 -3.38 0.44 -25.78
CA ALA A 167 -3.53 0.04 -24.38
C ALA A 167 -4.53 0.93 -23.64
N MET A 168 -4.52 2.24 -23.90
CA MET A 168 -5.47 3.21 -23.36
C MET A 168 -6.91 2.92 -23.79
N ARG A 169 -7.17 2.67 -25.08
CA ARG A 169 -8.50 2.29 -25.58
C ARG A 169 -9.02 1.04 -24.88
N LYS A 170 -8.15 0.04 -24.70
CA LYS A 170 -8.49 -1.19 -23.98
C LYS A 170 -8.76 -0.94 -22.50
N ALA A 171 -8.01 -0.06 -21.84
CA ALA A 171 -8.24 0.31 -20.44
C ALA A 171 -9.58 1.01 -20.27
N VAL A 172 -9.90 2.00 -21.11
CA VAL A 172 -11.18 2.73 -21.08
C VAL A 172 -12.36 1.78 -21.25
N ALA A 173 -12.27 0.81 -22.17
CA ALA A 173 -13.33 -0.19 -22.37
C ALA A 173 -13.52 -1.18 -21.20
N LEU A 174 -12.53 -1.32 -20.31
CA LEU A 174 -12.59 -2.21 -19.15
C LEU A 174 -12.97 -1.48 -17.85
N LEU A 175 -12.89 -0.15 -17.83
CA LEU A 175 -13.22 0.64 -16.65
C LEU A 175 -14.73 0.56 -16.33
N PRO A 176 -15.11 0.61 -15.04
CA PRO A 176 -16.50 0.78 -14.66
C PRO A 176 -17.07 2.08 -15.25
N GLU A 177 -18.31 2.05 -15.76
CA GLU A 177 -18.94 3.20 -16.44
C GLU A 177 -18.96 4.48 -15.57
N HIS A 178 -19.12 4.31 -14.26
CA HIS A 178 -19.18 5.40 -13.29
C HIS A 178 -17.80 5.87 -12.78
N ALA A 179 -16.71 5.19 -13.14
CA ALA A 179 -15.36 5.59 -12.76
C ALA A 179 -15.00 6.91 -13.46
N LEU A 180 -14.33 7.81 -12.74
CA LEU A 180 -13.90 9.08 -13.30
C LEU A 180 -12.56 8.92 -14.00
N VAL A 181 -12.44 9.44 -15.22
CA VAL A 181 -11.20 9.44 -15.99
C VAL A 181 -10.76 10.87 -16.29
N GLY A 182 -9.46 11.08 -16.24
CA GLY A 182 -8.81 12.30 -16.73
C GLY A 182 -7.56 11.97 -17.54
N LEU A 183 -7.10 12.95 -18.33
CA LEU A 183 -5.94 12.82 -19.18
C LEU A 183 -4.98 14.00 -19.02
N VAL A 184 -3.71 13.69 -18.76
CA VAL A 184 -2.57 14.59 -18.86
C VAL A 184 -1.63 14.01 -19.91
N THR A 185 -1.21 14.80 -20.88
CA THR A 185 -0.11 14.43 -21.79
C THR A 185 1.06 15.38 -21.56
N PHE A 186 2.29 14.92 -21.77
CA PHE A 186 3.44 15.79 -21.54
C PHE A 186 4.65 15.41 -22.38
N GLY A 187 5.46 16.43 -22.67
CA GLY A 187 6.79 16.31 -23.26
C GLY A 187 7.65 17.46 -22.75
N THR A 188 7.92 18.43 -23.63
CA THR A 188 8.53 19.72 -23.25
C THR A 188 7.60 20.57 -22.35
N GLN A 189 6.29 20.43 -22.52
CA GLN A 189 5.26 21.10 -21.72
C GLN A 189 4.25 20.07 -21.20
N VAL A 190 3.47 20.46 -20.18
CA VAL A 190 2.40 19.62 -19.64
C VAL A 190 1.05 20.12 -20.15
N HIS A 191 0.26 19.21 -20.70
CA HIS A 191 -1.07 19.46 -21.25
C HIS A 191 -2.12 18.74 -20.40
N LEU A 192 -2.95 19.50 -19.69
CA LEU A 192 -4.12 18.97 -18.99
C LEU A 192 -5.36 19.15 -19.88
N HIS A 193 -6.02 18.04 -20.22
CA HIS A 193 -7.16 18.01 -21.13
C HIS A 193 -8.47 18.22 -20.36
N GLU A 194 -9.30 19.17 -20.81
CA GLU A 194 -10.65 19.41 -20.29
C GLU A 194 -11.66 18.56 -21.08
N LEU A 195 -12.05 17.40 -20.53
CA LEU A 195 -12.93 16.44 -21.18
C LEU A 195 -14.40 16.88 -21.21
N GLY A 196 -14.82 17.73 -20.26
CA GLY A 196 -16.20 18.22 -20.10
C GLY A 196 -16.68 19.24 -21.11
N PHE A 197 -15.84 19.61 -22.08
CA PHE A 197 -16.21 20.57 -23.10
C PHE A 197 -16.33 19.90 -24.46
N SER A 198 -17.55 19.49 -24.81
CA SER A 198 -17.84 18.72 -26.03
C SER A 198 -17.74 19.52 -27.33
N ASP A 199 -17.81 20.86 -27.26
CA ASP A 199 -17.87 21.71 -28.45
C ASP A 199 -16.51 21.83 -29.15
N LEU A 200 -15.42 21.79 -28.38
CA LEU A 200 -14.03 21.85 -28.88
C LEU A 200 -13.04 21.34 -27.84
N SER A 201 -11.92 20.79 -28.30
CA SER A 201 -10.83 20.36 -27.43
C SER A 201 -10.18 21.55 -26.74
N LYS A 202 -10.20 21.55 -25.39
CA LYS A 202 -9.58 22.60 -24.57
C LYS A 202 -8.49 22.01 -23.69
N ILE A 203 -7.32 22.62 -23.74
CA ILE A 203 -6.12 22.16 -23.08
C ILE A 203 -5.53 23.29 -22.22
N TYR A 204 -5.18 22.97 -20.99
CA TYR A 204 -4.41 23.84 -20.10
C TYR A 204 -2.93 23.49 -20.19
N VAL A 205 -2.10 24.47 -20.54
CA VAL A 205 -0.67 24.28 -20.78
C VAL A 205 0.14 24.82 -19.62
N PHE A 206 0.91 23.95 -18.97
CA PHE A 206 1.85 24.31 -17.90
C PHE A 206 3.29 24.20 -18.40
N ARG A 207 4.13 25.17 -18.00
CA ARG A 207 5.55 25.19 -18.37
C ARG A 207 6.32 24.09 -17.64
N GLY A 208 7.00 23.22 -18.40
CA GLY A 208 7.77 22.09 -17.88
C GLY A 208 9.02 22.45 -17.05
N THR A 209 9.49 23.69 -17.11
CA THR A 209 10.70 24.15 -16.41
C THR A 209 10.45 24.61 -14.98
N LYS A 210 9.20 24.91 -14.61
CA LYS A 210 8.87 25.60 -13.37
C LYS A 210 8.17 24.65 -12.39
N GLU A 211 8.60 24.69 -11.13
CA GLU A 211 7.84 24.08 -10.04
C GLU A 211 6.55 24.87 -9.78
N ILE A 212 5.42 24.18 -9.78
CA ILE A 212 4.09 24.78 -9.61
C ILE A 212 3.45 24.13 -8.38
N SER A 213 3.08 24.94 -7.40
CA SER A 213 2.47 24.41 -6.17
C SER A 213 1.04 23.92 -6.43
N LYS A 214 0.54 23.03 -5.57
CA LYS A 214 -0.87 22.60 -5.56
C LYS A 214 -1.82 23.80 -5.65
N ASP A 215 -1.64 24.80 -4.80
CA ASP A 215 -2.52 25.97 -4.74
C ASP A 215 -2.50 26.77 -6.05
N GLN A 216 -1.31 26.93 -6.66
CA GLN A 216 -1.20 27.60 -7.96
C GLN A 216 -1.90 26.82 -9.08
N ILE A 217 -1.82 25.48 -9.07
CA ILE A 217 -2.54 24.63 -10.02
C ILE A 217 -4.05 24.82 -9.82
N LEU A 218 -4.54 24.74 -8.59
CA LEU A 218 -5.96 24.93 -8.28
C LEU A 218 -6.45 26.33 -8.69
N ASP A 219 -5.69 27.38 -8.41
CA ASP A 219 -6.01 28.76 -8.80
C ASP A 219 -6.09 28.89 -10.33
N GLN A 220 -5.08 28.39 -11.08
CA GLN A 220 -5.05 28.46 -12.54
C GLN A 220 -6.17 27.66 -13.21
N LEU A 221 -6.60 26.57 -12.57
CA LEU A 221 -7.73 25.76 -13.01
C LEU A 221 -9.07 26.31 -12.52
N GLY A 222 -9.12 27.42 -11.76
CA GLY A 222 -10.35 27.94 -11.17
C GLY A 222 -11.03 26.95 -10.21
N LEU A 223 -10.26 26.02 -9.64
CA LEU A 223 -10.70 24.98 -8.69
C LEU A 223 -10.39 25.36 -7.24
N ALA A 224 -9.70 26.47 -7.00
CA ALA A 224 -9.47 26.98 -5.67
C ALA A 224 -10.82 27.34 -5.03
N GLY A 225 -11.16 26.62 -3.96
CA GLY A 225 -12.46 26.74 -3.32
C GLY A 225 -12.82 28.19 -2.97
N ALA A 226 -14.10 28.53 -3.14
CA ALA A 226 -14.77 29.74 -2.69
C ALA A 226 -14.86 29.84 -1.14
N GLY A 227 -13.71 29.69 -0.46
CA GLY A 227 -13.64 29.46 0.99
C GLY A 227 -12.36 29.96 1.63
N ARG A 228 -11.82 31.12 1.23
CA ARG A 228 -10.85 31.85 2.07
C ARG A 228 -11.60 32.66 3.13
N PRO A 229 -11.46 32.37 4.44
CA PRO A 229 -11.81 33.32 5.49
C PRO A 229 -10.75 34.43 5.47
N GLY A 230 -11.13 35.65 5.09
CA GLY A 230 -10.27 36.83 5.28
C GLY A 230 -9.91 37.66 4.04
N PHE A 231 -10.42 37.34 2.85
CA PHE A 231 -10.35 38.29 1.73
C PHE A 231 -11.64 39.15 1.68
N PRO A 232 -11.55 40.50 1.70
CA PRO A 232 -12.73 41.34 1.64
C PRO A 232 -13.50 41.07 0.34
N LYS A 233 -14.80 40.73 0.45
CA LYS A 233 -15.71 40.83 -0.69
C LYS A 233 -15.62 42.24 -1.24
N MET A 234 -15.20 42.37 -2.49
CA MET A 234 -15.19 43.65 -3.20
C MET A 234 -16.62 44.22 -3.20
N PRO A 235 -16.83 45.51 -2.88
CA PRO A 235 -18.17 46.07 -2.80
C PRO A 235 -18.78 46.12 -4.20
N GLN A 236 -19.88 45.42 -4.42
CA GLN A 236 -20.69 45.56 -5.63
C GLN A 236 -21.36 46.94 -5.59
N GLN A 237 -20.97 47.84 -6.49
CA GLN A 237 -21.67 49.12 -6.70
C GLN A 237 -23.06 48.87 -7.30
N PRO A 238 -24.13 49.46 -6.73
CA PRO A 238 -25.46 49.39 -7.33
C PRO A 238 -25.56 50.48 -8.42
N GLY A 239 -25.71 50.08 -9.69
CA GLY A 239 -26.19 51.01 -10.73
C GLY A 239 -25.63 50.92 -12.17
N GLY A 240 -24.82 49.92 -12.54
CA GLY A 240 -24.31 49.79 -13.92
C GLY A 240 -25.23 48.94 -14.83
N PRO A 241 -25.46 49.31 -16.11
CA PRO A 241 -26.29 48.52 -17.02
C PRO A 241 -25.69 47.12 -17.24
N GLN A 242 -26.50 46.08 -17.08
CA GLN A 242 -26.16 44.71 -17.44
C GLN A 242 -25.87 44.62 -18.94
N VAL A 243 -24.59 44.47 -19.30
CA VAL A 243 -24.21 43.97 -20.61
C VAL A 243 -24.39 42.44 -20.57
N ASN A 244 -25.33 41.95 -21.37
CA ASN A 244 -25.50 40.54 -21.71
C ASN A 244 -24.20 39.98 -22.31
N GLY A 245 -23.40 39.31 -21.49
CA GLY A 245 -22.27 38.49 -21.89
C GLY A 245 -22.65 37.02 -21.81
N MET A 246 -22.81 36.41 -22.98
CA MET A 246 -23.04 34.99 -23.22
C MET A 246 -21.83 34.15 -22.71
N HIS A 247 -21.79 33.85 -21.41
CA HIS A 247 -21.00 32.74 -20.89
C HIS A 247 -21.97 31.69 -20.35
N PRO A 248 -21.99 30.45 -20.87
CA PRO A 248 -22.73 29.38 -20.22
C PRO A 248 -22.17 29.20 -18.80
N PRO A 249 -22.96 28.73 -17.82
CA PRO A 249 -22.47 28.48 -16.48
C PRO A 249 -21.36 27.43 -16.59
N SER A 250 -20.10 27.87 -16.55
CA SER A 250 -18.97 26.97 -16.52
C SER A 250 -19.12 26.13 -15.25
N THR A 251 -19.15 24.82 -15.42
CA THR A 251 -19.07 23.84 -14.33
C THR A 251 -17.73 24.06 -13.62
N ALA A 252 -17.69 24.96 -12.65
CA ALA A 252 -16.48 25.41 -11.95
C ALA A 252 -15.87 24.35 -11.00
N GLY A 253 -16.14 23.07 -11.26
CA GLY A 253 -15.70 21.93 -10.46
C GLY A 253 -14.67 21.08 -11.19
N VAL A 254 -14.01 20.20 -10.44
CA VAL A 254 -13.03 19.24 -10.96
C VAL A 254 -13.63 18.32 -12.03
N ASN A 255 -14.97 18.16 -12.03
CA ASN A 255 -15.74 17.33 -12.95
C ASN A 255 -15.61 17.74 -14.43
N ARG A 256 -15.08 18.92 -14.76
CA ARG A 256 -14.78 19.28 -16.15
C ARG A 256 -13.51 18.60 -16.69
N PHE A 257 -12.62 18.18 -15.79
CA PHE A 257 -11.40 17.44 -16.12
C PHE A 257 -11.53 15.95 -15.86
N LEU A 258 -12.34 15.58 -14.86
CA LEU A 258 -12.57 14.20 -14.44
C LEU A 258 -14.04 13.85 -14.70
N LEU A 259 -14.29 13.04 -15.72
CA LEU A 259 -15.64 12.65 -16.12
C LEU A 259 -15.86 11.15 -15.97
N PRO A 260 -17.11 10.71 -15.71
CA PRO A 260 -17.48 9.31 -15.87
C PRO A 260 -17.07 8.80 -17.25
N VAL A 261 -16.57 7.58 -17.34
CA VAL A 261 -16.18 6.96 -18.62
C VAL A 261 -17.35 6.99 -19.61
N SER A 262 -18.57 6.70 -19.14
CA SER A 262 -19.79 6.75 -19.96
C SER A 262 -20.03 8.09 -20.66
N ASP A 263 -19.52 9.18 -20.07
CA ASP A 263 -19.79 10.54 -20.51
C ASP A 263 -18.69 11.09 -21.42
N CYS A 264 -17.49 10.47 -21.40
CA CYS A 264 -16.31 10.98 -22.10
C CYS A 264 -15.62 9.98 -23.03
N GLU A 265 -16.15 8.77 -23.22
CA GLU A 265 -15.57 7.73 -24.07
C GLU A 265 -15.22 8.22 -25.49
N ILE A 266 -16.17 8.90 -26.15
CA ILE A 266 -15.97 9.43 -27.52
C ILE A 266 -14.88 10.50 -27.51
N ALA A 267 -14.93 11.45 -26.57
CA ALA A 267 -13.96 12.53 -26.46
C ALA A 267 -12.54 11.99 -26.22
N LEU A 268 -12.40 10.99 -25.34
CA LEU A 268 -11.13 10.31 -25.09
C LEU A 268 -10.63 9.57 -26.34
N SER A 269 -11.51 8.87 -27.07
CA SER A 269 -11.11 8.19 -28.31
C SER A 269 -10.58 9.18 -29.36
N THR A 270 -11.30 10.29 -29.58
CA THR A 270 -10.87 11.34 -30.52
C THR A 270 -9.53 11.94 -30.09
N LEU A 271 -9.34 12.25 -28.80
CA LEU A 271 -8.06 12.76 -28.28
C LEU A 271 -6.92 11.76 -28.49
N LEU A 272 -7.17 10.46 -28.31
CA LEU A 272 -6.16 9.42 -28.54
C LEU A 272 -5.82 9.26 -30.03
N ASP A 273 -6.80 9.40 -30.92
CA ASP A 273 -6.58 9.37 -32.37
C ASP A 273 -5.67 10.54 -32.81
N GLU A 274 -5.93 11.73 -32.27
CA GLU A 274 -5.20 12.96 -32.58
C GLU A 274 -3.85 13.07 -31.86
N LEU A 275 -3.60 12.28 -30.81
CA LEU A 275 -2.37 12.38 -30.02
C LEU A 275 -1.13 12.07 -30.87
N GLN A 276 -0.14 12.96 -30.83
CA GLN A 276 1.12 12.83 -31.59
C GLN A 276 2.33 12.83 -30.64
N PRO A 277 3.50 12.35 -31.10
CA PRO A 277 4.76 12.56 -30.39
C PRO A 277 5.02 14.05 -30.13
N ASP A 278 5.82 14.37 -29.11
CA ASP A 278 6.20 15.75 -28.82
C ASP A 278 6.91 16.34 -30.04
N GLN A 279 6.39 17.47 -30.55
CA GLN A 279 6.84 18.07 -31.80
C GLN A 279 8.07 18.98 -31.61
N TRP A 280 8.53 19.16 -30.38
CA TRP A 280 9.73 19.95 -30.10
C TRP A 280 10.97 19.25 -30.66
N PRO A 281 11.76 19.93 -31.51
CA PRO A 281 12.95 19.32 -32.10
C PRO A 281 13.94 18.86 -31.04
N VAL A 282 14.46 17.64 -31.20
CA VAL A 282 15.56 17.12 -30.40
C VAL A 282 16.85 17.34 -31.17
N GLU A 283 17.74 18.17 -30.63
CA GLU A 283 19.04 18.43 -31.22
C GLU A 283 19.90 17.16 -31.27
N ALA A 284 20.75 17.04 -32.28
CA ALA A 284 21.67 15.91 -32.39
C ALA A 284 22.59 15.85 -31.16
N GLY A 285 22.72 14.67 -30.55
CA GLY A 285 23.48 14.50 -29.31
C GLY A 285 22.69 14.82 -28.04
N ASN A 286 21.42 15.22 -28.13
CA ASN A 286 20.56 15.47 -26.99
C ASN A 286 19.42 14.44 -26.87
N ARG A 287 18.95 14.24 -25.64
CA ARG A 287 17.70 13.58 -25.28
C ARG A 287 16.54 14.54 -25.49
N ALA A 288 15.34 13.98 -25.67
CA ALA A 288 14.12 14.76 -25.65
C ALA A 288 13.95 15.51 -24.32
N ILE A 289 13.35 16.71 -24.39
CA ILE A 289 13.02 17.49 -23.22
C ILE A 289 11.79 16.89 -22.56
N ARG A 290 11.92 16.47 -21.30
CA ARG A 290 10.88 15.73 -20.61
C ARG A 290 10.66 16.25 -19.20
N CYS A 291 9.49 16.81 -18.97
CA CYS A 291 9.11 17.43 -17.70
C CYS A 291 8.24 16.54 -16.80
N THR A 292 8.62 15.27 -16.63
CA THR A 292 7.87 14.25 -15.85
C THR A 292 7.47 14.75 -14.46
N GLY A 293 8.37 15.39 -13.72
CA GLY A 293 8.05 15.88 -12.38
C GLY A 293 6.95 16.95 -12.36
N VAL A 294 6.93 17.86 -13.35
CA VAL A 294 5.84 18.84 -13.48
C VAL A 294 4.53 18.16 -13.85
N ALA A 295 4.55 17.19 -14.77
CA ALA A 295 3.35 16.45 -15.17
C ALA A 295 2.71 15.74 -13.96
N LEU A 296 3.52 15.08 -13.14
CA LEU A 296 3.07 14.44 -11.89
C LEU A 296 2.59 15.45 -10.84
N SER A 297 3.20 16.63 -10.76
CA SER A 297 2.75 17.70 -9.87
C SER A 297 1.39 18.26 -10.28
N VAL A 298 1.17 18.49 -11.57
CA VAL A 298 -0.12 18.91 -12.13
C VAL A 298 -1.19 17.86 -11.85
N ALA A 299 -0.89 16.58 -12.10
CA ALA A 299 -1.79 15.47 -11.83
C ALA A 299 -2.17 15.40 -10.33
N ALA A 300 -1.17 15.42 -9.44
CA ALA A 300 -1.41 15.42 -8.00
C ALA A 300 -2.13 16.69 -7.51
N GLY A 301 -1.91 17.85 -8.15
CA GLY A 301 -2.60 19.09 -7.86
C GLY A 301 -4.08 19.03 -8.22
N LEU A 302 -4.40 18.52 -9.43
CA LEU A 302 -5.77 18.31 -9.91
C LEU A 302 -6.54 17.35 -8.99
N LEU A 303 -5.98 16.18 -8.70
CA LEU A 303 -6.62 15.20 -7.80
C LEU A 303 -6.75 15.73 -6.37
N GLY A 304 -5.95 16.72 -5.99
CA GLY A 304 -6.10 17.44 -4.75
C GLY A 304 -7.37 18.28 -4.62
N ALA A 305 -8.14 18.45 -5.71
CA ALA A 305 -9.48 19.07 -5.74
C ALA A 305 -10.63 18.07 -5.55
N CYS A 306 -10.36 16.76 -5.54
CA CYS A 306 -11.37 15.74 -5.32
C CYS A 306 -11.92 15.77 -3.89
N MET A 307 -13.09 15.17 -3.70
CA MET A 307 -13.70 15.02 -2.38
C MET A 307 -12.77 14.22 -1.43
N PRO A 308 -12.68 14.57 -0.14
CA PRO A 308 -11.93 13.78 0.82
C PRO A 308 -12.39 12.33 0.84
N GLY A 309 -11.44 11.41 0.71
CA GLY A 309 -11.70 9.97 0.70
C GLY A 309 -12.02 9.37 -0.66
N THR A 310 -12.04 10.15 -1.74
CA THR A 310 -12.02 9.63 -3.12
C THR A 310 -10.71 8.88 -3.38
N GLY A 311 -10.80 7.57 -3.64
CA GLY A 311 -9.68 6.79 -4.13
C GLY A 311 -9.29 7.20 -5.55
N ALA A 312 -8.07 7.68 -5.75
CA ALA A 312 -7.57 8.07 -7.07
C ALA A 312 -6.20 7.44 -7.38
N ARG A 313 -5.97 7.10 -8.65
CA ARG A 313 -4.68 6.65 -9.17
C ARG A 313 -4.20 7.58 -10.27
N ILE A 314 -2.96 8.04 -10.15
CA ILE A 314 -2.17 8.59 -11.23
C ILE A 314 -1.49 7.41 -11.91
N ILE A 315 -1.76 7.19 -13.18
CA ILE A 315 -1.16 6.12 -13.98
C ILE A 315 -0.20 6.76 -14.98
N ALA A 316 1.09 6.75 -14.66
CA ALA A 316 2.13 7.35 -15.46
C ALA A 316 2.70 6.35 -16.48
N LEU A 317 2.54 6.64 -17.77
CA LEU A 317 3.15 5.90 -18.88
C LEU A 317 4.40 6.65 -19.33
N LEU A 318 5.59 6.14 -19.00
CA LEU A 318 6.86 6.83 -19.17
C LEU A 318 7.78 6.13 -20.19
N GLY A 319 8.34 6.87 -21.14
CA GLY A 319 9.25 6.36 -22.16
C GLY A 319 10.74 6.61 -21.94
N GLY A 320 11.23 6.74 -20.69
CA GLY A 320 12.54 7.35 -20.39
C GLY A 320 12.57 8.36 -19.21
N PRO A 321 13.75 8.96 -18.91
CA PRO A 321 13.97 9.77 -17.71
C PRO A 321 13.49 11.22 -17.83
N CYS A 322 13.19 11.86 -16.68
CA CYS A 322 12.94 13.30 -16.63
C CYS A 322 14.23 14.08 -16.92
N THR A 323 14.22 14.96 -17.93
CA THR A 323 15.40 15.73 -18.38
C THR A 323 15.26 17.24 -18.17
N GLU A 324 14.08 17.70 -17.73
CA GLU A 324 13.84 19.11 -17.44
C GLU A 324 12.88 19.32 -16.27
N GLY A 325 13.08 20.41 -15.54
CA GLY A 325 12.22 20.81 -14.43
C GLY A 325 12.52 20.10 -13.10
N PRO A 326 11.63 20.24 -12.11
CA PRO A 326 11.70 19.50 -10.85
C PRO A 326 11.67 17.99 -11.09
N GLY A 327 12.42 17.23 -10.29
CA GLY A 327 12.52 15.78 -10.46
C GLY A 327 13.41 15.33 -11.64
N MET A 328 14.19 16.23 -12.23
CA MET A 328 15.17 15.91 -13.28
C MET A 328 16.17 14.84 -12.81
N ILE A 329 16.39 13.83 -13.65
CA ILE A 329 17.18 12.62 -13.39
C ILE A 329 18.55 12.69 -14.06
N VAL A 330 18.57 13.17 -15.30
CA VAL A 330 19.76 13.28 -16.16
C VAL A 330 19.62 14.54 -17.01
N SER A 331 20.74 15.11 -17.46
CA SER A 331 20.70 16.21 -18.41
C SER A 331 20.26 15.74 -19.81
N LYS A 332 20.09 16.72 -20.70
CA LYS A 332 19.75 16.47 -22.10
C LYS A 332 20.94 15.87 -22.86
N ASP A 333 22.18 16.16 -22.48
CA ASP A 333 23.36 15.75 -23.24
C ASP A 333 23.59 14.23 -23.17
N LEU A 334 23.53 13.54 -24.33
CA LEU A 334 23.73 12.09 -24.41
C LEU A 334 25.13 11.65 -24.02
N SER A 335 26.13 12.55 -24.02
CA SER A 335 27.46 12.24 -23.52
C SER A 335 27.49 12.06 -22.00
N GLU A 336 26.51 12.60 -21.29
CA GLU A 336 26.29 12.35 -19.86
C GLU A 336 25.39 11.12 -19.70
N PRO A 337 25.90 9.98 -19.19
CA PRO A 337 25.09 8.78 -19.00
C PRO A 337 24.12 8.95 -17.84
N VAL A 338 23.04 8.16 -17.82
CA VAL A 338 22.24 8.04 -16.61
C VAL A 338 23.10 7.39 -15.53
N ARG A 339 23.01 7.89 -14.30
CA ARG A 339 23.79 7.42 -13.15
C ARG A 339 23.72 5.89 -12.95
N SER A 340 24.78 5.33 -12.43
CA SER A 340 24.90 3.93 -12.00
C SER A 340 24.98 3.80 -10.47
N HIS A 341 24.94 2.58 -9.94
CA HIS A 341 25.22 2.33 -8.51
C HIS A 341 26.61 2.84 -8.11
N LYS A 342 27.62 2.63 -8.95
CA LYS A 342 28.98 3.13 -8.70
C LYS A 342 29.06 4.66 -8.60
N ASP A 343 28.21 5.36 -9.35
CA ASP A 343 28.15 6.83 -9.27
C ASP A 343 27.48 7.27 -7.97
N LEU A 344 26.44 6.56 -7.50
CA LEU A 344 25.83 6.80 -6.20
C LEU A 344 26.84 6.58 -5.06
N ASP A 345 27.57 5.47 -5.09
CA ASP A 345 28.54 5.11 -4.05
C ASP A 345 29.69 6.11 -3.94
N LYS A 346 30.02 6.79 -5.04
CA LYS A 346 31.08 7.81 -5.12
C LYS A 346 30.57 9.24 -5.00
N ASP A 347 29.28 9.42 -4.73
CA ASP A 347 28.59 10.72 -4.73
C ASP A 347 28.82 11.52 -6.04
N ALA A 348 28.87 10.81 -7.16
CA ALA A 348 29.08 11.34 -8.51
C ALA A 348 27.78 11.48 -9.32
N ALA A 349 26.62 11.49 -8.65
CA ALA A 349 25.29 11.58 -9.25
C ALA A 349 24.62 12.94 -8.94
N PRO A 350 24.90 14.01 -9.70
CA PRO A 350 24.58 15.39 -9.30
C PRO A 350 23.09 15.71 -9.17
N HIS A 351 22.23 14.93 -9.83
CA HIS A 351 20.77 15.17 -9.83
C HIS A 351 20.01 14.35 -8.79
N PHE A 352 20.61 13.26 -8.28
CA PHE A 352 19.91 12.24 -7.52
C PHE A 352 19.23 12.79 -6.26
N GLN A 353 19.99 13.46 -5.39
CA GLN A 353 19.46 13.95 -4.11
C GLN A 353 18.36 15.00 -4.28
N LYS A 354 18.51 15.89 -5.28
CA LYS A 354 17.50 16.90 -5.59
C LYS A 354 16.21 16.27 -6.11
N ALA A 355 16.31 15.26 -6.95
CA ALA A 355 15.17 14.53 -7.48
C ALA A 355 14.45 13.69 -6.41
N VAL A 356 15.19 12.93 -5.59
CA VAL A 356 14.64 12.19 -4.45
C VAL A 356 13.86 13.11 -3.51
N LYS A 357 14.41 14.29 -3.19
CA LYS A 357 13.72 15.29 -2.35
C LYS A 357 12.42 15.78 -2.97
N PHE A 358 12.41 16.01 -4.28
CA PHE A 358 11.20 16.41 -5.00
C PHE A 358 10.12 15.30 -4.93
N TYR A 359 10.48 14.06 -5.22
CA TYR A 359 9.53 12.93 -5.16
C TYR A 359 9.08 12.61 -3.74
N ASP A 360 9.90 12.84 -2.70
CA ASP A 360 9.46 12.76 -1.30
C ASP A 360 8.38 13.82 -0.98
N GLY A 361 8.52 15.04 -1.53
CA GLY A 361 7.49 16.07 -1.44
C GLY A 361 6.18 15.65 -2.11
N LEU A 362 6.27 15.11 -3.33
CA LEU A 362 5.12 14.56 -4.06
C LEU A 362 4.46 13.41 -3.29
N ALA A 363 5.27 12.50 -2.71
CA ALA A 363 4.81 11.39 -1.89
C ALA A 363 3.96 11.87 -0.71
N LYS A 364 4.45 12.87 0.04
CA LYS A 364 3.73 13.47 1.17
C LYS A 364 2.39 14.05 0.74
N GLN A 365 2.37 14.76 -0.39
CA GLN A 365 1.13 15.30 -0.96
C GLN A 365 0.13 14.18 -1.28
N LEU A 366 0.54 13.16 -2.03
CA LEU A 366 -0.33 12.05 -2.43
C LEU A 366 -0.85 11.26 -1.22
N VAL A 367 0.02 10.95 -0.25
CA VAL A 367 -0.35 10.26 0.99
C VAL A 367 -1.39 11.04 1.78
N SER A 368 -1.22 12.36 1.91
CA SER A 368 -2.17 13.21 2.62
C SER A 368 -3.55 13.26 1.94
N GLN A 369 -3.58 13.07 0.62
CA GLN A 369 -4.81 13.08 -0.18
C GLN A 369 -5.44 11.69 -0.30
N GLY A 370 -4.70 10.61 -0.02
CA GLY A 370 -5.14 9.23 -0.19
C GLY A 370 -5.01 8.71 -1.62
N HIS A 371 -4.13 9.30 -2.43
CA HIS A 371 -3.97 9.02 -3.86
C HIS A 371 -2.73 8.18 -4.16
N VAL A 372 -2.78 7.46 -5.28
CA VAL A 372 -1.75 6.48 -5.69
C VAL A 372 -0.97 6.98 -6.89
N LEU A 373 0.33 6.66 -6.97
CA LEU A 373 1.15 6.84 -8.17
C LEU A 373 1.61 5.49 -8.72
N ASP A 374 1.04 5.06 -9.84
CA ASP A 374 1.51 3.92 -10.62
C ASP A 374 2.47 4.39 -11.72
N VAL A 375 3.53 3.63 -11.97
CA VAL A 375 4.52 3.89 -13.02
C VAL A 375 4.67 2.67 -13.92
N PHE A 376 4.28 2.85 -15.18
CA PHE A 376 4.52 1.91 -16.27
C PHE A 376 5.55 2.54 -17.18
N ALA A 377 6.77 2.02 -17.13
CA ALA A 377 7.88 2.57 -17.88
C ALA A 377 8.36 1.58 -18.95
N SER A 378 8.40 2.07 -20.19
CA SER A 378 8.92 1.34 -21.34
C SER A 378 10.04 2.12 -21.98
N ALA A 379 11.28 1.70 -21.73
CA ALA A 379 12.47 2.36 -22.26
C ALA A 379 13.64 1.39 -22.33
N LEU A 380 14.56 1.64 -23.26
CA LEU A 380 15.82 0.88 -23.38
C LEU A 380 16.85 1.29 -22.32
N ASP A 381 16.68 2.45 -21.69
CA ASP A 381 17.55 2.98 -20.63
C ASP A 381 16.72 3.31 -19.37
N GLN A 382 17.39 3.64 -18.27
CA GLN A 382 16.77 3.96 -17.00
C GLN A 382 15.82 5.16 -17.08
N VAL A 383 14.68 5.07 -16.39
CA VAL A 383 13.66 6.13 -16.35
C VAL A 383 13.68 6.99 -15.08
N GLY A 384 14.59 6.72 -14.15
CA GLY A 384 14.65 7.40 -12.84
C GLY A 384 13.71 6.82 -11.79
N LEU A 385 13.45 5.50 -11.82
CA LEU A 385 12.64 4.83 -10.81
C LEU A 385 13.23 4.93 -9.40
N ALA A 386 14.54 4.91 -9.26
CA ALA A 386 15.16 4.97 -7.93
C ALA A 386 14.88 6.31 -7.22
N GLU A 387 14.74 7.41 -7.96
CA GLU A 387 14.31 8.71 -7.44
C GLU A 387 12.80 8.73 -7.12
N MET A 388 11.99 8.11 -7.99
CA MET A 388 10.53 8.06 -7.85
C MET A 388 10.04 7.05 -6.80
N LYS A 389 10.88 6.09 -6.40
CA LYS A 389 10.59 4.97 -5.49
C LYS A 389 9.76 5.40 -4.29
N VAL A 390 10.17 6.48 -3.61
CA VAL A 390 9.51 6.97 -2.39
C VAL A 390 8.05 7.36 -2.61
N ALA A 391 7.69 7.94 -3.77
CA ALA A 391 6.32 8.32 -4.08
C ALA A 391 5.45 7.11 -4.40
N ILE A 392 6.01 6.12 -5.09
CA ILE A 392 5.32 4.91 -5.49
C ILE A 392 5.08 4.02 -4.27
N GLU A 393 6.13 3.69 -3.52
CA GLU A 393 6.05 2.78 -2.36
C GLU A 393 5.15 3.32 -1.25
N ARG A 394 5.29 4.61 -0.89
CA ARG A 394 4.48 5.21 0.19
C ARG A 394 3.00 5.28 -0.12
N THR A 395 2.65 5.29 -1.41
CA THR A 395 1.26 5.34 -1.87
C THR A 395 0.70 3.97 -2.25
N GLY A 396 1.51 2.91 -2.28
CA GLY A 396 1.08 1.58 -2.72
C GLY A 396 0.81 1.50 -4.23
N GLY A 397 1.62 2.22 -5.00
CA GLY A 397 1.58 2.22 -6.45
C GLY A 397 2.27 1.01 -7.08
N LEU A 398 1.88 0.72 -8.31
CA LEU A 398 2.41 -0.35 -9.13
C LEU A 398 3.62 0.14 -9.92
N VAL A 399 4.58 -0.76 -10.15
CA VAL A 399 5.71 -0.53 -11.06
C VAL A 399 5.75 -1.65 -12.09
N VAL A 400 5.79 -1.26 -13.37
CA VAL A 400 6.08 -2.18 -14.47
C VAL A 400 7.20 -1.60 -15.30
N LEU A 401 8.26 -2.38 -15.48
CA LEU A 401 9.37 -2.06 -16.36
C LEU A 401 9.34 -2.97 -17.57
N SER A 402 9.46 -2.38 -18.76
CA SER A 402 9.62 -3.07 -20.02
C SER A 402 10.54 -2.28 -20.95
N GLU A 403 10.97 -2.88 -22.04
CA GLU A 403 11.75 -2.20 -23.07
C GLU A 403 10.86 -1.43 -24.06
N SER A 404 9.61 -1.88 -24.24
CA SER A 404 8.63 -1.35 -25.18
C SER A 404 7.20 -1.53 -24.64
N PHE A 405 6.33 -0.57 -24.91
CA PHE A 405 4.88 -0.67 -24.69
C PHE A 405 4.24 -1.72 -25.61
N GLY A 406 4.95 -2.17 -26.64
CA GLY A 406 4.57 -3.28 -27.49
C GLY A 406 4.66 -4.66 -26.82
N HIS A 407 5.44 -4.79 -25.74
CA HIS A 407 5.71 -6.07 -25.09
C HIS A 407 4.54 -6.59 -24.24
N SER A 408 4.40 -7.91 -24.16
CA SER A 408 3.37 -8.57 -23.33
C SER A 408 3.49 -8.21 -21.85
N VAL A 409 4.71 -8.03 -21.34
CA VAL A 409 4.96 -7.59 -19.96
C VAL A 409 4.19 -6.31 -19.65
N PHE A 410 4.25 -5.29 -20.50
CA PHE A 410 3.44 -4.09 -20.34
C PHE A 410 1.96 -4.38 -20.60
N LYS A 411 1.62 -4.93 -21.76
CA LYS A 411 0.22 -5.07 -22.21
C LYS A 411 -0.63 -5.89 -21.24
N ASP A 412 -0.12 -7.00 -20.75
CA ASP A 412 -0.84 -7.89 -19.84
C ASP A 412 -0.90 -7.31 -18.42
N SER A 413 0.19 -6.70 -17.94
CA SER A 413 0.21 -6.07 -16.62
C SER A 413 -0.70 -4.85 -16.55
N PHE A 414 -0.71 -4.02 -17.58
CA PHE A 414 -1.57 -2.84 -17.68
C PHE A 414 -3.04 -3.24 -17.73
N LYS A 415 -3.38 -4.29 -18.51
CA LYS A 415 -4.73 -4.84 -18.60
C LYS A 415 -5.27 -5.28 -17.24
N ARG A 416 -4.47 -5.98 -16.43
CA ARG A 416 -4.87 -6.54 -15.13
C ARG A 416 -5.36 -5.50 -14.10
N ILE A 417 -4.97 -4.23 -14.24
CA ILE A 417 -5.50 -3.13 -13.41
C ILE A 417 -7.02 -3.03 -13.55
N PHE A 418 -7.51 -3.20 -14.77
CA PHE A 418 -8.89 -2.90 -15.16
C PHE A 418 -9.76 -4.15 -15.32
N GLU A 419 -9.17 -5.34 -15.30
CA GLU A 419 -9.92 -6.59 -15.39
C GLU A 419 -10.78 -6.85 -14.14
N GLY A 420 -11.99 -7.36 -14.37
CA GLY A 420 -12.85 -7.91 -13.32
C GLY A 420 -12.62 -9.41 -13.11
N GLY A 421 -13.33 -9.99 -12.13
CA GLY A 421 -13.33 -11.43 -11.86
C GLY A 421 -12.06 -11.93 -11.16
N GLU A 422 -11.67 -13.18 -11.47
CA GLU A 422 -10.54 -13.86 -10.81
C GLU A 422 -9.18 -13.27 -11.16
N GLN A 423 -9.03 -12.73 -12.38
CA GLN A 423 -7.78 -12.12 -12.86
C GLN A 423 -7.62 -10.66 -12.38
N SER A 424 -8.63 -10.11 -11.71
CA SER A 424 -8.59 -8.76 -11.16
C SER A 424 -7.56 -8.67 -10.03
N LEU A 425 -6.77 -7.60 -10.04
CA LEU A 425 -5.93 -7.25 -8.89
C LEU A 425 -6.77 -6.95 -7.63
N GLY A 426 -8.04 -6.56 -7.80
CA GLY A 426 -8.91 -6.19 -6.68
C GLY A 426 -8.45 -4.90 -6.00
N LEU A 427 -8.16 -3.87 -6.81
CA LEU A 427 -7.62 -2.59 -6.36
C LEU A 427 -8.57 -1.88 -5.39
N SER A 428 -8.12 -1.77 -4.16
CA SER A 428 -8.76 -1.05 -3.07
C SER A 428 -8.05 0.27 -2.82
N PHE A 429 -8.75 1.19 -2.16
CA PHE A 429 -8.28 2.56 -2.01
C PHE A 429 -8.37 3.07 -0.58
N ASN A 430 -7.59 4.11 -0.32
CA ASN A 430 -7.72 4.98 0.84
C ASN A 430 -7.68 4.23 2.20
N GLY A 431 -6.94 3.12 2.23
CA GLY A 431 -6.82 2.22 3.36
C GLY A 431 -6.12 2.82 4.58
N ILE A 432 -6.49 2.33 5.76
CA ILE A 432 -5.78 2.53 7.02
C ILE A 432 -5.71 1.18 7.72
N ILE A 433 -4.52 0.76 8.13
CA ILE A 433 -4.33 -0.40 9.00
C ILE A 433 -3.94 0.06 10.39
N GLU A 434 -4.68 -0.40 11.40
CA GLU A 434 -4.38 -0.24 12.82
C GLU A 434 -4.04 -1.58 13.45
N ILE A 435 -3.06 -1.59 14.34
CA ILE A 435 -2.60 -2.80 15.03
C ILE A 435 -2.81 -2.64 16.52
N ASN A 436 -3.53 -3.59 17.11
CA ASN A 436 -3.73 -3.72 18.54
C ASN A 436 -3.12 -5.05 19.00
N CYS A 437 -2.44 -5.09 20.13
CA CYS A 437 -1.93 -6.33 20.70
C CYS A 437 -2.10 -6.39 22.22
N SER A 438 -1.85 -7.56 22.81
CA SER A 438 -1.80 -7.74 24.27
C SER A 438 -0.83 -6.74 24.91
N LYS A 439 -1.11 -6.32 26.16
CA LYS A 439 -0.36 -5.28 26.89
C LYS A 439 1.16 -5.53 27.00
N ASP A 440 1.59 -6.79 26.95
CA ASP A 440 3.00 -7.17 27.07
C ASP A 440 3.73 -7.16 25.72
N ILE A 441 3.08 -6.67 24.65
CA ILE A 441 3.63 -6.56 23.30
C ILE A 441 3.63 -5.09 22.87
N LYS A 442 4.73 -4.65 22.25
CA LYS A 442 4.82 -3.36 21.57
C LYS A 442 5.10 -3.56 20.09
N VAL A 443 4.70 -2.59 19.27
CA VAL A 443 4.95 -2.56 17.83
C VAL A 443 6.18 -1.70 17.56
N GLN A 444 7.19 -2.29 16.92
CA GLN A 444 8.42 -1.60 16.49
C GLN A 444 8.19 -0.80 15.21
N GLY A 445 7.35 -1.32 14.32
CA GLY A 445 6.94 -0.68 13.09
C GLY A 445 6.64 -1.69 12.01
N ILE A 446 6.53 -1.20 10.78
CA ILE A 446 6.09 -1.99 9.62
C ILE A 446 6.99 -1.72 8.41
N ILE A 447 7.19 -2.77 7.60
CA ILE A 447 7.82 -2.71 6.29
C ILE A 447 6.79 -3.15 5.25
N GLY A 448 6.58 -2.31 4.25
CA GLY A 448 5.61 -2.53 3.17
C GLY A 448 5.06 -1.22 2.62
N PRO A 449 4.19 -1.27 1.60
CA PRO A 449 3.64 -0.09 0.92
C PRO A 449 2.62 0.68 1.78
N CYS A 450 3.13 1.42 2.76
CA CYS A 450 2.32 2.20 3.68
C CYS A 450 3.13 3.38 4.27
N THR A 451 2.42 4.33 4.86
CA THR A 451 3.02 5.50 5.52
C THR A 451 2.50 5.66 6.94
N SER A 452 3.37 5.98 7.89
CA SER A 452 2.99 6.23 9.28
C SER A 452 1.92 7.33 9.40
N LEU A 453 0.88 7.09 10.21
CA LEU A 453 -0.07 8.12 10.64
C LEU A 453 0.32 8.80 11.95
N GLU A 454 1.52 8.50 12.48
CA GLU A 454 2.06 9.12 13.69
C GLU A 454 1.14 9.00 14.93
N LYS A 455 0.33 7.95 14.99
CA LYS A 455 -0.55 7.63 16.10
C LYS A 455 0.27 7.07 17.26
N LYS A 456 0.82 7.97 18.08
CA LYS A 456 1.60 7.63 19.28
C LYS A 456 0.72 6.99 20.35
N GLY A 457 1.30 6.06 21.11
CA GLY A 457 0.62 5.43 22.24
C GLY A 457 1.50 4.44 22.98
N ALA A 458 0.98 3.86 24.07
CA ALA A 458 1.70 2.89 24.90
C ALA A 458 2.10 1.60 24.14
N MET A 459 1.45 1.33 23.01
CA MET A 459 1.73 0.19 22.14
C MET A 459 2.95 0.42 21.24
N CYS A 460 3.45 1.65 21.10
CA CYS A 460 4.64 1.93 20.30
C CYS A 460 5.91 1.54 21.06
N SER A 461 6.80 0.81 20.40
CA SER A 461 8.13 0.49 20.92
C SER A 461 9.07 1.69 20.82
N ASP A 462 10.04 1.75 21.73
CA ASP A 462 11.15 2.71 21.65
C ASP A 462 12.18 2.31 20.58
N THR A 463 12.22 1.02 20.21
CA THR A 463 13.02 0.52 19.08
C THR A 463 12.18 0.52 17.81
N VAL A 464 12.62 1.26 16.80
CA VAL A 464 11.89 1.50 15.55
C VAL A 464 12.43 0.64 14.42
N VAL A 465 11.53 0.02 13.66
CA VAL A 465 11.84 -0.68 12.40
C VAL A 465 10.91 -0.18 11.30
N GLY A 466 11.46 0.27 10.18
CA GLY A 466 10.68 0.77 9.04
C GLY A 466 9.81 1.98 9.42
N GLN A 467 8.55 1.95 9.02
CA GLN A 467 7.55 2.96 9.41
C GLN A 467 7.11 2.70 10.87
N GLY A 468 7.86 3.19 11.86
CA GLY A 468 7.54 2.99 13.28
C GLY A 468 6.96 4.21 13.99
N ASN A 469 7.09 4.24 15.32
CA ASN A 469 6.54 5.30 16.21
C ASN A 469 5.03 5.54 16.06
N THR A 470 4.29 4.53 15.60
CA THR A 470 2.84 4.58 15.39
C THR A 470 2.25 3.18 15.61
N SER A 471 0.94 3.11 15.79
CA SER A 471 0.18 1.86 15.71
C SER A 471 -0.85 1.88 14.57
N ALA A 472 -0.76 2.88 13.68
CA ALA A 472 -1.64 3.06 12.53
C ALA A 472 -0.88 3.59 11.30
N TRP A 473 -1.23 3.09 10.12
CA TRP A 473 -0.59 3.41 8.85
C TRP A 473 -1.61 3.64 7.75
N LYS A 474 -1.30 4.59 6.87
CA LYS A 474 -2.03 4.87 5.64
C LYS A 474 -1.57 3.93 4.52
N MET A 475 -2.52 3.41 3.75
CA MET A 475 -2.30 2.62 2.54
C MET A 475 -3.16 3.24 1.42
N CYS A 476 -2.60 4.11 0.59
CA CYS A 476 -3.43 4.84 -0.40
C CYS A 476 -3.99 3.89 -1.46
N GLY A 477 -3.17 2.95 -1.94
CA GLY A 477 -3.55 1.82 -2.76
C GLY A 477 -3.17 0.51 -2.08
N LEU A 478 -4.03 -0.49 -2.24
CA LEU A 478 -3.75 -1.87 -1.86
C LEU A 478 -4.53 -2.81 -2.76
N ASP A 479 -4.05 -4.03 -2.91
CA ASP A 479 -4.63 -5.08 -3.75
C ASP A 479 -4.72 -6.40 -2.95
N ARG A 480 -5.17 -7.49 -3.58
CA ARG A 480 -5.31 -8.79 -2.91
C ARG A 480 -3.98 -9.41 -2.48
N ASN A 481 -2.87 -8.97 -3.07
CA ASN A 481 -1.52 -9.53 -2.85
C ASN A 481 -0.65 -8.62 -1.97
N THR A 482 -1.16 -7.46 -1.58
CA THR A 482 -0.46 -6.50 -0.74
C THR A 482 -0.08 -7.16 0.58
N SER A 483 1.22 -7.21 0.86
CA SER A 483 1.79 -7.95 1.99
C SER A 483 2.66 -7.04 2.84
N LEU A 484 2.33 -6.91 4.13
CA LEU A 484 3.03 -6.07 5.10
C LEU A 484 3.76 -6.93 6.12
N THR A 485 4.94 -6.50 6.57
CA THR A 485 5.66 -7.14 7.66
C THR A 485 5.70 -6.22 8.87
N VAL A 486 5.13 -6.67 9.98
CA VAL A 486 5.06 -5.93 11.24
C VAL A 486 6.04 -6.55 12.23
N PHE A 487 6.84 -5.69 12.88
CA PHE A 487 7.85 -6.09 13.86
C PHE A 487 7.37 -5.75 15.28
N PHE A 488 7.65 -6.64 16.21
CA PHE A 488 7.17 -6.54 17.59
C PHE A 488 8.30 -6.67 18.61
N ASP A 489 8.09 -6.09 19.79
CA ASP A 489 8.94 -6.24 20.96
C ASP A 489 8.12 -6.79 22.14
N VAL A 490 8.76 -7.60 22.98
CA VAL A 490 8.15 -8.12 24.22
C VAL A 490 8.50 -7.16 25.35
N SER A 491 7.47 -6.62 25.99
CA SER A 491 7.58 -5.64 27.07
C SER A 491 6.70 -6.06 28.25
N PRO A 492 7.15 -7.01 29.08
CA PRO A 492 6.35 -7.58 30.16
C PRO A 492 5.90 -6.51 31.16
N SER A 493 4.61 -6.47 31.49
CA SER A 493 4.06 -5.61 32.53
C SER A 493 4.36 -6.17 33.93
N GLU A 494 4.48 -5.31 34.96
CA GLU A 494 4.67 -5.72 36.37
C GLU A 494 3.59 -6.67 36.92
N ARG A 495 2.41 -6.72 36.28
CA ARG A 495 1.32 -7.65 36.64
C ARG A 495 1.50 -9.03 35.99
N SER A 496 2.16 -9.10 34.84
CA SER A 496 2.41 -10.35 34.11
C SER A 496 3.47 -11.23 34.80
N SER A 497 4.27 -10.65 35.69
CA SER A 497 5.32 -11.34 36.46
C SER A 497 4.83 -11.99 37.77
N GLN A 498 3.56 -11.83 38.17
CA GLN A 498 3.03 -12.45 39.39
C GLN A 498 2.69 -13.93 39.18
N PRO A 499 3.17 -14.87 40.05
CA PRO A 499 2.81 -16.29 39.97
C PRO A 499 1.29 -16.50 40.17
N GLY A 500 0.65 -17.24 39.26
CA GLY A 500 -0.76 -17.67 39.37
C GLY A 500 -1.79 -16.90 38.54
N ASN A 501 -1.42 -15.82 37.84
CA ASN A 501 -2.35 -15.02 37.03
C ASN A 501 -1.87 -14.77 35.58
N GLN A 502 -1.02 -15.67 35.07
CA GLN A 502 -0.39 -15.50 33.76
C GLN A 502 -1.32 -15.99 32.65
N ASN A 503 -1.71 -15.08 31.75
CA ASN A 503 -2.40 -15.49 30.52
C ASN A 503 -1.45 -16.37 29.69
N PRO A 504 -1.83 -17.62 29.34
CA PRO A 504 -1.03 -18.48 28.46
C PRO A 504 -1.00 -17.99 27.01
N HIS A 505 -1.94 -17.13 26.63
CA HIS A 505 -2.10 -16.67 25.26
C HIS A 505 -1.67 -15.22 25.07
N LEU A 506 -1.29 -14.91 23.83
CA LEU A 506 -1.12 -13.56 23.31
C LEU A 506 -2.04 -13.33 22.13
N TYR A 507 -2.45 -12.08 21.94
CA TYR A 507 -3.38 -11.67 20.91
C TYR A 507 -2.80 -10.52 20.11
N ILE A 508 -2.97 -10.58 18.80
CA ILE A 508 -2.67 -9.49 17.87
C ILE A 508 -3.90 -9.33 16.98
N GLN A 509 -4.38 -8.10 16.85
CA GLN A 509 -5.53 -7.74 16.04
C GLN A 509 -5.11 -6.68 15.02
N PHE A 510 -5.32 -7.00 13.75
CA PHE A 510 -5.15 -6.11 12.61
C PHE A 510 -6.53 -5.60 12.21
N VAL A 511 -6.68 -4.29 12.10
CA VAL A 511 -7.93 -3.62 11.72
C VAL A 511 -7.67 -2.77 10.50
N THR A 512 -8.18 -3.18 9.35
CA THR A 512 -7.95 -2.51 8.07
C THR A 512 -9.25 -1.87 7.57
N SER A 513 -9.36 -0.55 7.63
CA SER A 513 -10.46 0.18 7.00
C SER A 513 -10.06 0.62 5.59
N TYR A 514 -10.88 0.38 4.57
CA TYR A 514 -10.55 0.71 3.18
C TYR A 514 -11.80 0.90 2.32
N GLN A 515 -11.63 1.55 1.17
CA GLN A 515 -12.64 1.59 0.11
C GLN A 515 -12.46 0.35 -0.77
N HIS A 516 -13.48 -0.51 -0.81
CA HIS A 516 -13.53 -1.70 -1.65
C HIS A 516 -13.60 -1.33 -3.14
N PRO A 517 -13.15 -2.17 -4.09
CA PRO A 517 -13.28 -1.90 -5.52
C PRO A 517 -14.71 -1.58 -5.99
N GLU A 518 -15.71 -2.11 -5.28
CA GLU A 518 -17.15 -1.83 -5.51
C GLU A 518 -17.63 -0.49 -4.90
N GLY A 519 -16.71 0.33 -4.40
CA GLY A 519 -16.97 1.63 -3.77
C GLY A 519 -17.31 1.56 -2.28
N GLN A 520 -17.81 0.44 -1.76
CA GLN A 520 -18.21 0.33 -0.34
C GLN A 520 -17.04 0.55 0.62
N MET A 521 -17.27 1.25 1.71
CA MET A 521 -16.31 1.33 2.82
C MET A 521 -16.39 0.04 3.65
N ARG A 522 -15.27 -0.65 3.79
CA ARG A 522 -15.15 -1.88 4.59
C ARG A 522 -14.17 -1.70 5.74
N ILE A 523 -14.42 -2.43 6.82
CA ILE A 523 -13.44 -2.68 7.88
C ILE A 523 -13.20 -4.17 7.94
N ARG A 524 -11.99 -4.61 7.62
CA ARG A 524 -11.55 -5.98 7.83
C ARG A 524 -10.85 -6.10 9.17
N VAL A 525 -11.18 -7.14 9.92
CA VAL A 525 -10.61 -7.41 11.23
C VAL A 525 -10.06 -8.83 11.25
N THR A 526 -8.77 -8.96 11.48
CA THR A 526 -8.09 -10.24 11.65
C THR A 526 -7.51 -10.27 13.06
N THR A 527 -7.98 -11.19 13.89
CA THR A 527 -7.43 -11.41 15.24
C THR A 527 -6.78 -12.78 15.30
N ILE A 528 -5.50 -12.82 15.68
CA ILE A 528 -4.76 -14.07 15.88
C ILE A 528 -4.48 -14.29 17.36
N CYS A 529 -4.43 -15.57 17.75
CA CYS A 529 -4.04 -16.03 19.08
C CYS A 529 -2.79 -16.92 18.95
N ARG A 530 -1.79 -16.69 19.79
CA ARG A 530 -0.59 -17.54 19.94
C ARG A 530 -0.29 -17.78 21.41
N LYS A 531 0.69 -18.65 21.68
CA LYS A 531 1.07 -19.01 23.06
C LYS A 531 2.35 -18.30 23.47
N TRP A 532 2.38 -17.94 24.76
CA TRP A 532 3.60 -17.58 25.45
C TRP A 532 4.33 -18.84 25.92
N VAL A 533 5.65 -18.87 25.78
CA VAL A 533 6.53 -19.93 26.29
C VAL A 533 7.54 -19.37 27.30
N ASP A 534 7.87 -20.18 28.30
CA ASP A 534 9.00 -19.92 29.20
C ASP A 534 10.26 -20.48 28.53
N GLY A 535 11.07 -19.60 27.95
CA GLY A 535 12.22 -20.00 27.14
C GLY A 535 13.35 -20.64 27.94
N SER A 536 13.32 -20.56 29.27
CA SER A 536 14.30 -21.15 30.18
C SER A 536 14.10 -22.66 30.35
N THR A 537 12.88 -23.15 30.13
CA THR A 537 12.47 -24.55 30.34
C THR A 537 11.99 -25.24 29.06
N ASN A 538 11.31 -24.53 28.16
CA ASN A 538 10.71 -25.13 26.94
C ASN A 538 11.30 -24.57 25.65
N THR A 539 12.60 -24.83 25.40
CA THR A 539 13.22 -24.48 24.11
C THR A 539 12.65 -25.29 22.94
N GLU A 540 12.16 -26.51 23.19
CA GLU A 540 11.54 -27.37 22.17
C GLU A 540 10.27 -26.75 21.58
N GLU A 541 9.34 -26.25 22.40
CA GLU A 541 8.13 -25.54 21.92
C GLU A 541 8.46 -24.27 21.09
N LEU A 542 9.59 -23.62 21.38
CA LEU A 542 10.07 -22.48 20.60
C LEU A 542 10.60 -22.92 19.23
N VAL A 543 11.33 -24.05 19.18
CA VAL A 543 11.83 -24.67 17.94
C VAL A 543 10.67 -25.15 17.07
N GLU A 544 9.65 -25.77 17.66
CA GLU A 544 8.43 -26.18 16.96
C GLU A 544 7.64 -24.99 16.39
N GLY A 545 7.72 -23.83 17.05
CA GLY A 545 7.04 -22.61 16.63
C GLY A 545 7.72 -21.84 15.50
N PHE A 546 8.96 -22.16 15.13
CA PHE A 546 9.71 -21.40 14.10
C PHE A 546 9.20 -21.67 12.68
N ASP A 547 8.92 -20.60 11.94
CA ASP A 547 8.57 -20.68 10.51
C ASP A 547 9.75 -20.16 9.67
N GLN A 548 10.56 -21.08 9.16
CA GLN A 548 11.75 -20.76 8.37
C GLN A 548 11.49 -19.97 7.08
N GLU A 549 10.34 -20.19 6.42
CA GLU A 549 10.02 -19.47 5.18
C GLU A 549 9.65 -18.02 5.50
N THR A 550 8.78 -17.83 6.49
CA THR A 550 8.40 -16.48 6.95
C THR A 550 9.61 -15.75 7.50
N ALA A 551 10.44 -16.42 8.30
CA ALA A 551 11.69 -15.86 8.81
C ALA A 551 12.63 -15.41 7.69
N ALA A 552 12.76 -16.20 6.61
CA ALA A 552 13.59 -15.83 5.47
C ALA A 552 13.07 -14.57 4.77
N VAL A 553 11.76 -14.47 4.53
CA VAL A 553 11.14 -13.28 3.91
C VAL A 553 11.26 -12.04 4.81
N VAL A 554 11.02 -12.19 6.11
CA VAL A 554 11.13 -11.10 7.09
C VAL A 554 12.56 -10.58 7.16
N LEU A 555 13.56 -11.47 7.21
CA LEU A 555 14.96 -11.06 7.21
C LEU A 555 15.35 -10.39 5.90
N ALA A 556 14.90 -10.91 4.75
CA ALA A 556 15.15 -10.26 3.46
C ALA A 556 14.63 -8.82 3.47
N ARG A 557 13.37 -8.60 3.86
CA ARG A 557 12.79 -7.25 4.00
C ARG A 557 13.55 -6.36 4.98
N TYR A 558 13.95 -6.91 6.13
CA TYR A 558 14.65 -6.16 7.15
C TYR A 558 16.06 -5.74 6.72
N ILE A 559 16.78 -6.64 6.04
CA ILE A 559 18.12 -6.37 5.52
C ILE A 559 18.07 -5.36 4.40
N SER A 560 17.14 -5.51 3.44
CA SER A 560 16.95 -4.51 2.37
C SER A 560 16.67 -3.12 2.93
N LEU A 561 15.82 -3.02 3.97
CA LEU A 561 15.60 -1.75 4.66
C LEU A 561 16.90 -1.20 5.29
N LYS A 562 17.67 -2.05 5.98
CA LYS A 562 18.95 -1.60 6.59
C LYS A 562 19.93 -1.09 5.55
N MET A 563 20.05 -1.77 4.42
CA MET A 563 20.91 -1.33 3.31
C MET A 563 20.48 0.02 2.72
N GLU A 564 19.18 0.31 2.70
CA GLU A 564 18.69 1.61 2.24
C GLU A 564 18.89 2.73 3.28
N MET A 565 18.89 2.41 4.57
CA MET A 565 18.92 3.40 5.65
C MET A 565 20.31 3.62 6.26
N GLU A 566 21.23 2.66 6.14
CA GLU A 566 22.53 2.66 6.78
C GLU A 566 23.65 2.63 5.71
N GLU A 567 24.36 3.75 5.52
CA GLU A 567 25.35 3.93 4.42
C GLU A 567 26.50 2.90 4.41
N GLU A 568 26.97 2.43 5.57
CA GLU A 568 28.08 1.48 5.71
C GLU A 568 27.64 0.06 6.11
N PHE A 569 26.39 -0.32 5.79
CA PHE A 569 25.84 -1.59 6.23
C PHE A 569 26.30 -2.78 5.37
N ASP A 570 27.18 -3.61 5.91
CA ASP A 570 27.60 -4.89 5.31
C ASP A 570 26.54 -5.98 5.53
N ALA A 571 25.60 -6.06 4.57
CA ALA A 571 24.48 -6.99 4.59
C ALA A 571 24.92 -8.46 4.63
N THR A 572 25.95 -8.83 3.87
CA THR A 572 26.45 -10.20 3.80
C THR A 572 27.03 -10.64 5.15
N ARG A 573 27.89 -9.82 5.75
CA ARG A 573 28.47 -10.12 7.07
C ARG A 573 27.41 -10.13 8.16
N TRP A 574 26.44 -9.22 8.10
CA TRP A 574 25.34 -9.21 9.06
C TRP A 574 24.50 -10.48 8.97
N LEU A 575 24.19 -10.94 7.75
CA LEU A 575 23.44 -12.16 7.52
C LEU A 575 24.21 -13.40 7.99
N ASP A 576 25.49 -13.52 7.63
CA ASP A 576 26.34 -14.65 8.04
C ASP A 576 26.45 -14.73 9.57
N ARG A 577 26.66 -13.59 10.25
CA ARG A 577 26.68 -13.54 11.72
C ARG A 577 25.35 -13.92 12.34
N SER A 578 24.24 -13.53 11.73
CA SER A 578 22.91 -13.87 12.23
C SER A 578 22.61 -15.35 12.03
N LEU A 579 22.98 -15.92 10.89
CA LEU A 579 22.86 -17.35 10.63
C LEU A 579 23.71 -18.18 11.60
N ILE A 580 24.97 -17.80 11.83
CA ILE A 580 25.85 -18.47 12.80
C ILE A 580 25.22 -18.44 14.19
N ARG A 581 24.73 -17.27 14.65
CA ARG A 581 24.08 -17.15 15.97
C ARG A 581 22.84 -18.03 16.08
N LEU A 582 22.03 -18.11 15.02
CA LEU A 582 20.85 -18.96 14.98
C LEU A 582 21.24 -20.44 15.10
N CYS A 583 22.18 -20.90 14.26
CA CYS A 583 22.69 -22.28 14.26
C CYS A 583 23.36 -22.64 15.59
N SER A 584 24.10 -21.73 16.21
CA SER A 584 24.69 -21.95 17.54
C SER A 584 23.65 -22.05 18.66
N ARG A 585 22.47 -21.42 18.49
CA ARG A 585 21.42 -21.42 19.51
C ARG A 585 20.48 -22.61 19.38
N PHE A 586 20.12 -22.98 18.15
CA PHE A 586 19.06 -23.94 17.85
C PHE A 586 19.54 -25.21 17.11
N GLY A 587 20.84 -25.31 16.82
CA GLY A 587 21.44 -26.52 16.25
C GLY A 587 22.00 -27.44 17.32
N ASP A 588 21.98 -28.74 17.02
CA ASP A 588 22.58 -29.78 17.84
C ASP A 588 23.96 -30.11 17.29
N TYR A 589 24.99 -29.98 18.14
CA TYR A 589 26.37 -30.27 17.76
C TYR A 589 27.25 -30.54 18.98
N ARG A 590 28.32 -31.30 18.76
CA ARG A 590 29.45 -31.41 19.68
C ARG A 590 30.44 -30.31 19.37
N LYS A 591 30.95 -29.68 20.42
CA LYS A 591 31.97 -28.64 20.29
C LYS A 591 33.19 -29.22 19.56
N ASP A 592 33.74 -28.44 18.64
CA ASP A 592 34.93 -28.77 17.86
C ASP A 592 34.78 -29.99 16.91
N ASP A 593 33.55 -30.46 16.64
CA ASP A 593 33.25 -31.52 15.66
C ASP A 593 32.17 -31.07 14.65
N PRO A 594 32.56 -30.53 13.48
CA PRO A 594 31.62 -30.05 12.46
C PRO A 594 30.71 -31.14 11.88
N SER A 595 31.15 -32.40 11.89
CA SER A 595 30.38 -33.53 11.31
C SER A 595 29.15 -33.89 12.14
N SER A 596 29.12 -33.45 13.41
CA SER A 596 28.02 -33.67 14.34
C SER A 596 26.86 -32.69 14.20
N PHE A 597 27.03 -31.61 13.42
CA PHE A 597 26.05 -30.54 13.33
C PHE A 597 24.77 -30.99 12.62
N SER A 598 23.63 -30.73 13.26
CA SER A 598 22.31 -30.96 12.69
C SER A 598 21.32 -29.86 13.11
N LEU A 599 20.25 -29.70 12.32
CA LEU A 599 19.18 -28.76 12.58
C LEU A 599 17.84 -29.50 12.60
N HIS A 600 16.94 -29.03 13.46
CA HIS A 600 15.54 -29.44 13.43
C HIS A 600 14.91 -29.17 12.05
N SER A 601 13.89 -29.95 11.66
CA SER A 601 13.23 -29.84 10.35
C SER A 601 12.68 -28.43 10.07
N ASN A 602 12.20 -27.75 11.11
CA ASN A 602 11.72 -26.36 11.03
C ASN A 602 12.82 -25.33 10.71
N PHE A 603 14.10 -25.70 10.80
CA PHE A 603 15.25 -24.83 10.53
C PHE A 603 16.11 -25.31 9.35
N SER A 604 15.90 -26.52 8.85
CA SER A 604 16.83 -27.20 7.94
C SER A 604 16.98 -26.51 6.58
N LEU A 605 15.94 -25.83 6.08
CA LEU A 605 15.98 -25.06 4.82
C LEU A 605 16.47 -23.62 5.02
N PHE A 606 16.43 -23.12 6.26
CA PHE A 606 16.79 -21.74 6.56
C PHE A 606 18.21 -21.35 6.09
N PRO A 607 19.29 -22.14 6.34
CA PRO A 607 20.60 -21.85 5.78
C PRO A 607 20.61 -21.77 4.25
N GLN A 608 19.82 -22.59 3.56
CA GLN A 608 19.71 -22.57 2.11
C GLN A 608 19.04 -21.29 1.60
N PHE A 609 17.98 -20.83 2.27
CA PHE A 609 17.37 -19.53 1.97
C PHE A 609 18.38 -18.40 2.14
N MET A 610 19.13 -18.38 3.23
CA MET A 610 20.13 -17.34 3.49
C MET A 610 21.26 -17.37 2.45
N PHE A 611 21.69 -18.56 2.02
CA PHE A 611 22.68 -18.74 0.95
C PHE A 611 22.22 -18.19 -0.40
N ASN A 612 20.94 -18.31 -0.73
CA ASN A 612 20.37 -17.74 -1.95
C ASN A 612 20.16 -16.22 -1.81
N LEU A 613 19.66 -15.76 -0.66
CA LEU A 613 19.43 -14.35 -0.38
C LEU A 613 20.74 -13.54 -0.52
N ARG A 614 21.84 -13.99 0.09
CA ARG A 614 23.14 -13.29 0.02
C ARG A 614 23.79 -13.22 -1.36
N ARG A 615 23.24 -13.91 -2.36
CA ARG A 615 23.74 -13.88 -3.75
C ARG A 615 22.70 -13.34 -4.72
N SER A 616 21.59 -12.84 -4.19
CA SER A 616 20.51 -12.28 -4.97
C SER A 616 20.83 -10.87 -5.46
N GLN A 617 20.06 -10.40 -6.45
CA GLN A 617 20.16 -9.05 -7.00
C GLN A 617 19.61 -7.96 -6.06
N PHE A 618 19.07 -8.32 -4.89
CA PHE A 618 18.50 -7.39 -3.91
C PHE A 618 19.57 -6.60 -3.10
N GLY A 619 20.76 -6.41 -3.68
CA GLY A 619 21.86 -5.58 -3.17
C GLY A 619 22.88 -6.27 -2.25
N PHE A 620 22.98 -7.61 -2.29
CA PHE A 620 24.06 -8.32 -1.58
C PHE A 620 25.37 -8.44 -2.39
N GLN A 621 25.44 -7.80 -3.57
CA GLN A 621 26.60 -7.80 -4.48
C GLN A 621 27.15 -6.40 -4.69
#